data_AF-A0A7Y9IAA1-F1
#
_entry.id   AF-A0A7Y9IAA1-F1
#
_cell.length_a   1.000
_cell.length_b   1.000
_cell.length_c   1.000
_cell.angle_alpha   90.00
_cell.angle_beta   90.00
_cell.angle_gamma   90.00
#
_symmetry.space_group_name_H-M   'P 1'
#
loop_
_entity.id
_entity.type
_entity.pdbx_description
1 polymer ?
#
loop_
_entity_poly.entity_id
_entity_poly.type
_entity_poly.pdbx_seq_one_letter_code
_entity_poly.pdbx_strand_id
1 'polypeptide(L)'
;MPTTPPQSRLTPALIVDHALRLADAEGARAVGMRRLARELDVTPMALYWHFKTKEDLLDAVADRIFADVDRDLGRGGWRTRFERLLRAVLAVVRDHPAAAELLAGSSGFGDHQLAVQECALEVLRQAGLTPEQAANVSGHALTAILGMVRSEPGRTRAGVASAEEQRRVQARLAALPPDRFPRIVEAAGPLSRCDDPEAYDEFGLSLLLAGVERLAAPPRRR
;
A
#
# COMPACT_ATOMS: atom_id res chain seq x y z
N MET A 1 -43.05 -23.12 -7.23
CA MET A 1 -41.82 -23.00 -8.04
C MET A 1 -40.85 -22.14 -7.26
N PRO A 2 -39.72 -22.65 -6.74
CA PRO A 2 -38.71 -21.79 -6.17
C PRO A 2 -37.97 -21.10 -7.32
N THR A 3 -38.12 -19.78 -7.38
CA THR A 3 -37.41 -18.90 -8.32
C THR A 3 -35.93 -18.88 -7.93
N THR A 4 -35.09 -19.52 -8.74
CA THR A 4 -33.64 -19.34 -8.71
C THR A 4 -33.34 -17.85 -8.80
N PRO A 5 -32.51 -17.27 -7.91
CA PRO A 5 -32.15 -15.86 -8.01
C PRO A 5 -31.44 -15.61 -9.35
N PRO A 6 -31.61 -14.42 -9.96
CA PRO A 6 -31.00 -14.12 -11.25
C PRO A 6 -29.48 -14.28 -11.14
N GLN A 7 -28.89 -15.09 -12.02
CA GLN A 7 -27.44 -15.16 -12.21
C GLN A 7 -26.94 -13.73 -12.41
N SER A 8 -26.19 -13.20 -11.44
CA SER A 8 -25.61 -11.86 -11.54
C SER A 8 -24.80 -11.79 -12.82
N ARG A 9 -25.19 -10.89 -13.73
CA ARG A 9 -24.53 -10.72 -15.03
C ARG A 9 -23.04 -10.47 -14.78
N LEU A 10 -22.18 -11.25 -15.42
CA LEU A 10 -20.73 -11.11 -15.31
C LEU A 10 -20.32 -9.71 -15.81
N THR A 11 -19.65 -8.94 -14.96
CA THR A 11 -19.12 -7.60 -15.30
C THR A 11 -17.63 -7.52 -14.98
N PRO A 12 -16.87 -6.62 -15.64
CA PRO A 12 -15.47 -6.40 -15.31
C PRO A 12 -15.25 -6.08 -13.83
N ALA A 13 -16.08 -5.19 -13.26
CA ALA A 13 -16.00 -4.81 -11.86
C ALA A 13 -16.20 -6.01 -10.91
N LEU A 14 -17.19 -6.87 -11.18
CA LEU A 14 -17.43 -8.07 -10.39
C LEU A 14 -16.25 -9.03 -10.45
N ILE A 15 -15.68 -9.25 -11.65
CA ILE A 15 -14.49 -10.10 -11.83
C ILE A 15 -13.31 -9.56 -11.02
N VAL A 16 -13.06 -8.25 -11.10
CA VAL A 16 -11.97 -7.57 -10.41
C VAL A 16 -12.14 -7.63 -8.89
N ASP A 17 -13.34 -7.38 -8.36
CA ASP A 17 -13.62 -7.48 -6.92
C ASP A 17 -13.42 -8.90 -6.38
N HIS A 18 -13.82 -9.93 -7.14
CA HIS A 18 -13.55 -11.32 -6.78
C HIS A 18 -12.06 -11.66 -6.85
N ALA A 19 -11.36 -11.20 -7.88
CA ALA A 19 -9.92 -11.42 -8.01
C ALA A 19 -9.13 -10.73 -6.88
N LEU A 20 -9.54 -9.53 -6.46
CA LEU A 20 -8.94 -8.82 -5.34
C LEU A 20 -9.13 -9.60 -4.02
N ARG A 21 -10.36 -10.03 -3.72
CA ARG A 21 -10.63 -10.88 -2.54
C ARG A 21 -9.81 -12.16 -2.54
N LEU A 22 -9.69 -12.80 -3.70
CA LEU A 22 -8.88 -14.00 -3.85
C LEU A 22 -7.39 -13.71 -3.62
N ALA A 23 -6.89 -12.59 -4.12
CA ALA A 23 -5.53 -12.15 -3.89
C ALA A 23 -5.27 -11.89 -2.40
N ASP A 24 -6.18 -11.20 -1.71
CA ASP A 24 -6.01 -10.89 -0.29
C ASP A 24 -6.08 -12.15 0.60
N ALA A 25 -6.90 -13.13 0.23
CA ALA A 25 -7.02 -14.38 0.97
C ALA A 25 -5.84 -15.33 0.76
N GLU A 26 -5.30 -15.40 -0.45
CA GLU A 26 -4.37 -16.49 -0.85
C GLU A 26 -3.08 -16.02 -1.54
N GLY A 27 -2.89 -14.72 -1.67
CA GLY A 27 -1.77 -14.08 -2.34
C GLY A 27 -2.02 -13.81 -3.83
N ALA A 28 -1.35 -12.80 -4.37
CA ALA A 28 -1.53 -12.35 -5.76
C ALA A 28 -1.25 -13.45 -6.80
N ARG A 29 -0.28 -14.33 -6.51
CA ARG A 29 0.06 -15.48 -7.39
C ARG A 29 -1.07 -16.49 -7.54
N ALA A 30 -1.96 -16.56 -6.56
CA ALA A 30 -3.07 -17.49 -6.52
C ALA A 30 -4.19 -17.10 -7.50
N VAL A 31 -4.25 -15.83 -7.90
CA VAL A 31 -5.18 -15.33 -8.92
C VAL A 31 -4.82 -15.90 -10.28
N GLY A 32 -5.76 -16.59 -10.91
CA GLY A 32 -5.59 -17.12 -12.25
C GLY A 32 -6.92 -17.35 -12.95
N MET A 33 -6.96 -17.16 -14.27
CA MET A 33 -8.20 -17.18 -15.07
C MET A 33 -9.07 -18.42 -14.81
N ARG A 34 -8.46 -19.62 -14.81
CA ARG A 34 -9.21 -20.88 -14.58
C ARG A 34 -9.77 -21.00 -13.18
N ARG A 35 -9.03 -20.47 -12.20
CA ARG A 35 -9.41 -20.53 -10.79
C ARG A 35 -10.56 -19.57 -10.52
N LEU A 36 -10.41 -18.32 -10.97
CA LEU A 36 -11.43 -17.29 -10.84
C LEU A 36 -12.72 -17.67 -11.58
N ALA A 37 -12.60 -18.28 -12.77
CA ALA A 37 -13.75 -18.78 -13.51
C ALA A 37 -14.53 -19.86 -12.72
N ARG A 38 -13.82 -20.77 -12.05
CA ARG A 38 -14.44 -21.78 -11.18
C ARG A 38 -15.14 -21.15 -9.97
N GLU A 39 -14.51 -20.16 -9.35
CA GLU A 39 -15.08 -19.45 -8.20
C GLU A 39 -16.36 -18.68 -8.57
N LEU A 40 -16.39 -18.12 -9.78
CA LEU A 40 -17.52 -17.38 -10.34
C LEU A 40 -18.58 -18.27 -11.01
N ASP A 41 -18.38 -19.59 -11.04
CA ASP A 41 -19.22 -20.56 -11.77
C ASP A 41 -19.44 -20.21 -13.26
N VAL A 42 -18.36 -19.79 -13.94
CA VAL A 42 -18.34 -19.46 -15.37
C VAL A 42 -17.24 -20.20 -16.12
N THR A 43 -17.29 -20.17 -17.46
CA THR A 43 -16.19 -20.69 -18.27
C THR A 43 -15.01 -19.70 -18.28
N PRO A 44 -13.75 -20.17 -18.35
CA PRO A 44 -12.59 -19.27 -18.52
C PRO A 44 -12.71 -18.33 -19.72
N MET A 45 -13.37 -18.79 -20.79
CA MET A 45 -13.63 -17.99 -21.99
C MET A 45 -14.45 -16.74 -21.67
N ALA A 46 -15.43 -16.83 -20.75
CA ALA A 46 -16.23 -15.68 -20.31
C ALA A 46 -15.37 -14.58 -19.68
N LEU A 47 -14.31 -14.94 -18.95
CA LEU A 47 -13.37 -13.95 -18.40
C LEU A 47 -12.51 -13.30 -19.48
N TYR A 48 -12.08 -14.07 -20.49
CA TYR A 48 -11.27 -13.57 -21.60
C TYR A 48 -11.99 -12.54 -22.49
N TRP A 49 -13.33 -12.50 -22.45
CA TRP A 49 -14.11 -11.43 -23.08
C TRP A 49 -13.93 -10.07 -22.39
N HIS A 50 -13.59 -10.06 -21.10
CA HIS A 50 -13.38 -8.84 -20.32
C HIS A 50 -11.89 -8.48 -20.21
N PHE A 51 -11.01 -9.47 -20.07
CA PHE A 51 -9.57 -9.30 -19.88
C PHE A 51 -8.82 -10.22 -20.83
N LYS A 52 -8.05 -9.66 -21.77
CA LYS A 52 -7.41 -10.47 -22.82
C LYS A 52 -6.30 -11.34 -22.24
N THR A 53 -5.64 -10.84 -21.21
CA THR A 53 -4.54 -11.54 -20.53
C THR A 53 -4.77 -11.61 -19.02
N LYS A 54 -3.96 -12.43 -18.33
CA LYS A 54 -3.95 -12.43 -16.86
C LYS A 54 -3.39 -11.11 -16.32
N GLU A 55 -2.43 -10.54 -17.03
CA GLU A 55 -1.76 -9.29 -16.72
C GLU A 55 -2.76 -8.12 -16.78
N ASP A 56 -3.64 -8.07 -17.79
CA ASP A 56 -4.71 -7.07 -17.87
C ASP A 56 -5.65 -7.13 -16.66
N LEU A 57 -5.98 -8.34 -16.19
CA LEU A 57 -6.79 -8.53 -14.99
C LEU A 57 -6.03 -8.06 -13.74
N LEU A 58 -4.76 -8.41 -13.61
CA LEU A 58 -3.95 -8.01 -12.46
C LEU A 58 -3.74 -6.48 -12.40
N ASP A 59 -3.59 -5.82 -13.54
CA ASP A 59 -3.55 -4.36 -13.63
C ASP A 59 -4.87 -3.74 -13.20
N ALA A 60 -6.01 -4.28 -13.64
CA ALA A 60 -7.32 -3.81 -13.19
C ALA A 60 -7.55 -4.04 -11.69
N VAL A 61 -7.06 -5.16 -11.14
CA VAL A 61 -7.11 -5.44 -9.69
C VAL A 61 -6.21 -4.48 -8.90
N ALA A 62 -5.02 -4.18 -9.42
CA ALA A 62 -4.12 -3.19 -8.83
C ALA A 62 -4.74 -1.78 -8.83
N ASP A 63 -5.40 -1.39 -9.92
CA ASP A 63 -6.12 -0.11 -10.00
C ASP A 63 -7.30 -0.04 -9.03
N ARG A 64 -8.06 -1.13 -8.91
CA ARG A 64 -9.21 -1.22 -8.00
C ARG A 64 -8.84 -0.93 -6.55
N ILE A 65 -7.64 -1.28 -6.10
CA ILE A 65 -7.17 -0.93 -4.74
C ILE A 65 -7.29 0.58 -4.52
N PHE A 66 -6.89 1.40 -5.49
CA PHE A 66 -6.92 2.86 -5.35
C PHE A 66 -8.31 3.49 -5.46
N ALA A 67 -9.33 2.73 -5.84
CA ALA A 67 -10.70 3.25 -5.97
C ALA A 67 -11.26 3.76 -4.63
N ASP A 68 -10.81 3.18 -3.51
CA ASP A 68 -11.26 3.51 -2.16
C ASP A 68 -10.40 4.61 -1.50
N VAL A 69 -9.39 5.15 -2.20
CA VAL A 69 -8.57 6.26 -1.67
C VAL A 69 -9.41 7.53 -1.66
N ASP A 70 -9.63 8.07 -0.47
CA ASP A 70 -10.24 9.39 -0.32
C ASP A 70 -9.31 10.48 -0.86
N ARG A 71 -9.83 11.22 -1.84
CA ARG A 71 -9.15 12.33 -2.50
C ARG A 71 -9.79 13.67 -2.18
N ASP A 72 -10.87 13.71 -1.39
CA ASP A 72 -11.36 14.97 -0.82
C ASP A 72 -10.49 15.35 0.38
N LEU A 73 -9.37 16.01 0.07
CA LEU A 73 -8.38 16.40 1.08
C LEU A 73 -8.84 17.56 1.96
N GLY A 74 -10.04 18.11 1.73
CA GLY A 74 -10.58 19.25 2.45
C GLY A 74 -9.74 20.53 2.36
N ARG A 75 -10.01 21.48 3.26
CA ARG A 75 -9.27 22.74 3.36
C ARG A 75 -7.94 22.56 4.11
N GLY A 76 -6.95 23.37 3.74
CA GLY A 76 -5.64 23.43 4.41
C GLY A 76 -4.51 23.79 3.46
N GLY A 77 -3.32 24.03 4.03
CA GLY A 77 -2.09 24.19 3.26
C GLY A 77 -1.64 22.86 2.62
N TRP A 78 -0.71 22.94 1.68
CA TRP A 78 -0.20 21.78 0.94
C TRP A 78 0.23 20.62 1.86
N ARG A 79 0.88 20.93 2.99
CA ARG A 79 1.40 19.93 3.94
C ARG A 79 0.28 19.09 4.53
N THR A 80 -0.76 19.73 5.07
CA THR A 80 -1.91 19.04 5.66
C THR A 80 -2.64 18.19 4.63
N ARG A 81 -2.82 18.72 3.41
CA ARG A 81 -3.49 17.95 2.35
C ARG A 81 -2.67 16.76 1.90
N PHE A 82 -1.36 16.93 1.71
CA PHE A 82 -0.49 15.84 1.30
C PHE A 82 -0.43 14.74 2.37
N GLU A 83 -0.33 15.11 3.65
CA GLU A 83 -0.41 14.17 4.76
C GLU A 83 -1.72 13.37 4.76
N ARG A 84 -2.88 14.04 4.54
CA ARG A 84 -4.18 13.35 4.41
C ARG A 84 -4.18 12.34 3.26
N LEU A 85 -3.65 12.73 2.10
CA LEU A 85 -3.56 11.82 0.96
C LEU A 85 -2.66 10.61 1.25
N LEU A 86 -1.49 10.83 1.85
CA LEU A 86 -0.59 9.73 2.23
C LEU A 86 -1.24 8.76 3.22
N ARG A 87 -1.98 9.29 4.21
CA ARG A 87 -2.72 8.47 5.18
C ARG A 87 -3.86 7.68 4.51
N ALA A 88 -4.60 8.30 3.59
CA ALA A 88 -5.66 7.63 2.83
C ALA A 88 -5.10 6.47 1.98
N VAL A 89 -3.99 6.72 1.27
CA VAL A 89 -3.29 5.67 0.50
C VAL A 89 -2.79 4.56 1.42
N LEU A 90 -2.16 4.91 2.55
CA LEU A 90 -1.65 3.93 3.51
C LEU A 90 -2.75 3.05 4.10
N ALA A 91 -3.90 3.64 4.47
CA ALA A 91 -5.04 2.91 4.99
C ALA A 91 -5.55 1.87 3.97
N VAL A 92 -5.78 2.30 2.73
CA VAL A 92 -6.22 1.42 1.64
C VAL A 92 -5.21 0.30 1.36
N VAL A 93 -3.91 0.62 1.29
CA VAL A 93 -2.88 -0.42 1.06
C VAL A 93 -2.81 -1.41 2.22
N ARG A 94 -3.06 -0.99 3.47
CA ARG A 94 -3.10 -1.87 4.65
C ARG A 94 -4.29 -2.82 4.63
N ASP A 95 -5.44 -2.37 4.13
CA ASP A 95 -6.65 -3.19 4.04
C ASP A 95 -6.53 -4.33 3.01
N HIS A 96 -5.51 -4.26 2.13
CA HIS A 96 -5.25 -5.24 1.08
C HIS A 96 -3.89 -5.94 1.26
N PRO A 97 -3.82 -7.11 1.93
CA PRO A 97 -2.59 -7.88 2.12
C PRO A 97 -1.82 -8.17 0.83
N ALA A 98 -2.50 -8.26 -0.33
CA ALA A 98 -1.86 -8.52 -1.61
C ALA A 98 -1.36 -7.26 -2.33
N ALA A 99 -1.65 -6.05 -1.82
CA ALA A 99 -1.36 -4.79 -2.50
C ALA A 99 0.12 -4.66 -2.88
N ALA A 100 1.04 -4.96 -1.97
CA ALA A 100 2.47 -4.85 -2.25
C ALA A 100 2.94 -5.72 -3.44
N GLU A 101 2.39 -6.93 -3.59
CA GLU A 101 2.73 -7.82 -4.71
C GLU A 101 2.06 -7.37 -6.01
N LEU A 102 0.78 -6.99 -5.94
CA LEU A 102 0.00 -6.53 -7.10
C LEU A 102 0.59 -5.24 -7.69
N LEU A 103 0.94 -4.28 -6.83
CA LEU A 103 1.46 -2.98 -7.23
C LEU A 103 2.90 -3.03 -7.74
N ALA A 104 3.72 -3.99 -7.26
CA ALA A 104 5.07 -4.18 -7.78
C ALA A 104 5.10 -4.69 -9.23
N GLY A 105 4.05 -5.40 -9.67
CA GLY A 105 3.91 -5.94 -11.02
C GLY A 105 3.03 -5.12 -11.95
N SER A 106 2.37 -4.08 -11.44
CA SER A 106 1.41 -3.29 -12.20
C SER A 106 2.09 -2.27 -13.10
N SER A 107 1.46 -1.97 -14.24
CA SER A 107 1.87 -0.90 -15.15
C SER A 107 1.63 0.51 -14.57
N GLY A 108 0.71 0.66 -13.59
CA GLY A 108 0.44 1.93 -12.91
C GLY A 108 -0.38 2.94 -13.70
N PHE A 109 -1.04 2.52 -14.79
CA PHE A 109 -1.80 3.38 -15.70
C PHE A 109 -3.33 3.24 -15.56
N GLY A 110 -3.82 2.65 -14.47
CA GLY A 110 -5.26 2.59 -14.20
C GLY A 110 -5.84 3.96 -13.83
N ASP A 111 -7.12 4.17 -14.09
CA ASP A 111 -7.78 5.46 -13.90
C ASP A 111 -7.76 5.91 -12.43
N HIS A 112 -7.96 4.99 -11.48
CA HIS A 112 -7.92 5.33 -10.05
C HIS A 112 -6.50 5.67 -9.58
N GLN A 113 -5.50 4.90 -10.02
CA GLN A 113 -4.08 5.18 -9.77
C GLN A 113 -3.68 6.55 -10.31
N LEU A 114 -3.99 6.82 -11.59
CA LEU A 114 -3.70 8.10 -12.22
C LEU A 114 -4.38 9.26 -11.51
N ALA A 115 -5.61 9.06 -11.02
CA ALA A 115 -6.34 10.12 -10.36
C ALA A 115 -5.87 10.39 -8.91
N VAL A 116 -5.30 9.39 -8.21
CA VAL A 116 -4.55 9.59 -6.95
C VAL A 116 -3.23 10.30 -7.23
N GLN A 117 -2.53 9.89 -8.29
CA GLN A 117 -1.27 10.50 -8.73
C GLN A 117 -1.46 11.98 -9.10
N GLU A 118 -2.50 12.32 -9.86
CA GLU A 118 -2.85 13.69 -10.23
C GLU A 118 -3.10 14.55 -8.98
N CYS A 119 -3.85 14.01 -8.01
CA CYS A 119 -4.12 14.69 -6.73
C CYS A 119 -2.81 14.97 -5.95
N ALA A 120 -1.91 13.98 -5.89
CA ALA A 120 -0.61 14.14 -5.25
C ALA A 120 0.23 15.22 -5.94
N LEU A 121 0.31 15.18 -7.28
CA LEU A 121 1.04 16.16 -8.07
C LEU A 121 0.47 17.56 -7.88
N GLU A 122 -0.85 17.74 -7.90
CA GLU A 122 -1.48 19.04 -7.68
C GLU A 122 -1.08 19.64 -6.32
N VAL A 123 -1.16 18.85 -5.25
CA VAL A 123 -0.78 19.28 -3.90
C VAL A 123 0.70 19.66 -3.83
N LEU A 124 1.59 18.84 -4.40
CA LEU A 124 3.03 19.09 -4.40
C LEU A 124 3.41 20.31 -5.25
N ARG A 125 2.72 20.54 -6.36
CA ARG A 125 2.92 21.74 -7.20
C ARG A 125 2.53 23.01 -6.47
N GLN A 126 1.48 22.99 -5.64
CA GLN A 126 1.10 24.12 -4.77
C GLN A 126 2.13 24.39 -3.66
N ALA A 127 2.95 23.39 -3.30
CA ALA A 127 4.08 23.56 -2.39
C ALA A 127 5.31 24.22 -3.07
N GLY A 128 5.26 24.46 -4.39
CA GLY A 128 6.34 25.09 -5.16
C GLY A 128 7.35 24.12 -5.77
N LEU A 129 7.18 22.80 -5.60
CA LEU A 129 8.05 21.79 -6.21
C LEU A 129 7.89 21.79 -7.73
N THR A 130 8.96 21.61 -8.50
CA THR A 130 8.91 21.44 -9.97
C THR A 130 8.14 20.17 -10.38
N PRO A 131 7.71 20.03 -11.65
CA PRO A 131 7.07 18.78 -12.10
C PRO A 131 7.92 17.53 -11.84
N GLU A 132 9.23 17.63 -12.08
CA GLU A 132 10.19 16.56 -11.80
C GLU A 132 10.25 16.23 -10.31
N GLN A 133 10.34 17.24 -9.44
CA GLN A 133 10.35 17.03 -7.99
C GLN A 133 9.03 16.40 -7.51
N ALA A 134 7.89 16.86 -8.00
CA ALA A 134 6.58 16.33 -7.63
C ALA A 134 6.41 14.86 -8.07
N ALA A 135 6.83 14.52 -9.29
CA ALA A 135 6.83 13.14 -9.79
C ALA A 135 7.75 12.23 -8.95
N ASN A 136 8.97 12.69 -8.64
CA ASN A 136 9.90 11.93 -7.81
C ASN A 136 9.37 11.74 -6.39
N VAL A 137 8.83 12.78 -5.76
CA VAL A 137 8.27 12.71 -4.40
C VAL A 137 7.08 11.76 -4.34
N SER A 138 6.13 11.87 -5.26
CA SER A 138 4.95 10.97 -5.29
C SER A 138 5.33 9.50 -5.46
N GLY A 139 6.23 9.18 -6.40
CA GLY A 139 6.72 7.81 -6.60
C GLY A 139 7.47 7.24 -5.38
N HIS A 140 8.34 8.05 -4.76
CA HIS A 140 9.04 7.63 -3.54
C HIS A 140 8.10 7.50 -2.35
N ALA A 141 7.08 8.35 -2.24
CA ALA A 141 6.09 8.26 -1.18
C ALA A 141 5.28 6.96 -1.28
N LEU A 142 4.83 6.57 -2.49
CA LEU A 142 4.17 5.28 -2.71
C LEU A 142 5.10 4.12 -2.37
N THR A 143 6.36 4.18 -2.82
CA THR A 143 7.37 3.15 -2.49
C THR A 143 7.59 3.02 -0.99
N ALA A 144 7.64 4.15 -0.27
CA ALA A 144 7.80 4.17 1.17
C ALA A 144 6.58 3.59 1.89
N ILE A 145 5.36 3.92 1.46
CA ILE A 145 4.11 3.34 1.98
C ILE A 145 4.10 1.82 1.80
N LEU A 146 4.42 1.31 0.60
CA LEU A 146 4.51 -0.13 0.35
C LEU A 146 5.60 -0.79 1.21
N GLY A 147 6.72 -0.09 1.42
CA GLY A 147 7.79 -0.52 2.31
C GLY A 147 7.35 -0.61 3.76
N MET A 148 6.58 0.37 4.25
CA MET A 148 6.02 0.44 5.59
C MET A 148 5.03 -0.71 5.84
N VAL A 149 4.09 -0.94 4.92
CA VAL A 149 3.11 -2.03 5.06
C VAL A 149 3.79 -3.40 5.02
N ARG A 150 4.78 -3.59 4.15
CA ARG A 150 5.56 -4.85 4.11
C ARG A 150 6.40 -5.08 5.35
N SER A 151 6.94 -4.00 5.93
CA SER A 151 7.86 -4.05 7.06
C SER A 151 7.19 -3.72 8.39
N GLU A 152 5.85 -3.77 8.43
CA GLU A 152 5.06 -3.48 9.61
C GLU A 152 5.62 -4.27 10.80
N PRO A 153 6.05 -3.58 11.87
CA PRO A 153 6.63 -4.24 13.02
C PRO A 153 5.70 -5.33 13.56
N GLY A 154 6.25 -6.52 13.80
CA GLY A 154 5.48 -7.66 14.31
C GLY A 154 4.72 -8.41 13.23
N ARG A 155 4.60 -7.91 12.01
CA ARG A 155 4.04 -8.69 10.92
C ARG A 155 5.07 -9.71 10.42
N THR A 156 4.84 -10.98 10.72
CA THR A 156 5.67 -12.11 10.28
C THR A 156 4.98 -12.89 9.17
N ARG A 157 5.70 -13.81 8.52
CA ARG A 157 5.12 -14.75 7.56
C ARG A 157 4.07 -15.67 8.18
N ALA A 158 4.08 -15.84 9.51
CA ALA A 158 3.13 -16.65 10.27
C ALA A 158 1.97 -15.83 10.88
N GLY A 159 1.92 -14.51 10.63
CA GLY A 159 0.94 -13.60 11.23
C GLY A 159 1.59 -12.56 12.15
N VAL A 160 0.81 -11.99 13.07
CA VAL A 160 1.30 -10.98 14.01
C VAL A 160 2.11 -11.63 15.14
N ALA A 161 3.30 -11.09 15.42
CA ALA A 161 4.22 -11.54 16.45
C ALA A 161 3.57 -11.37 17.81
N SER A 162 3.73 -12.40 18.65
CA SER A 162 3.24 -12.32 20.02
C SER A 162 4.11 -11.38 20.87
N ALA A 163 3.54 -10.81 21.93
CA ALA A 163 4.30 -10.05 22.93
C ALA A 163 5.44 -10.88 23.55
N GLU A 164 5.32 -12.21 23.58
CA GLU A 164 6.39 -13.09 24.04
C GLU A 164 7.55 -13.16 23.03
N GLU A 165 7.24 -13.23 21.73
CA GLU A 165 8.24 -13.21 20.66
C GLU A 165 9.01 -11.89 20.65
N GLN A 166 8.31 -10.76 20.81
CA GLN A 166 8.91 -9.44 21.01
C GLN A 166 9.90 -9.43 22.18
N ARG A 167 9.48 -9.90 23.36
CA ARG A 167 10.36 -9.99 24.55
C ARG A 167 11.57 -10.89 24.30
N ARG A 168 11.40 -12.02 23.60
CA ARG A 168 12.49 -12.92 23.23
C ARG A 168 13.50 -12.24 22.30
N VAL A 169 13.04 -11.49 21.29
CA VAL A 169 13.91 -10.72 20.38
C VAL A 169 14.65 -9.63 21.16
N GLN A 170 13.95 -8.87 22.00
CA GLN A 170 14.55 -7.84 22.84
C GLN A 170 15.67 -8.40 23.72
N ALA A 171 15.40 -9.49 24.45
CA ALA A 171 16.37 -10.14 25.32
C ALA A 171 17.60 -10.63 24.53
N ARG A 172 17.39 -11.17 23.32
CA ARG A 172 18.47 -11.59 22.43
C ARG A 172 19.35 -10.41 21.97
N LEU A 173 18.74 -9.28 21.62
CA LEU A 173 19.49 -8.07 21.23
C LEU A 173 20.25 -7.48 22.41
N ALA A 174 19.64 -7.42 23.59
CA ALA A 174 20.25 -6.91 24.81
C ALA A 174 21.41 -7.77 25.32
N ALA A 175 21.43 -9.08 25.00
CA ALA A 175 22.48 -10.01 25.39
C ALA A 175 23.68 -10.04 24.42
N LEU A 176 23.68 -9.24 23.35
CA LEU A 176 24.82 -9.17 22.43
C LEU A 176 26.06 -8.56 23.11
N PRO A 177 27.30 -8.92 22.68
CA PRO A 177 28.52 -8.34 23.24
C PRO A 177 28.55 -6.81 23.08
N PRO A 178 28.50 -6.01 24.16
CA PRO A 178 28.38 -4.55 24.08
C PRO A 178 29.67 -3.86 23.62
N ASP A 179 30.81 -4.53 23.76
CA ASP A 179 32.10 -4.13 23.19
C ASP A 179 32.07 -4.13 21.65
N ARG A 180 31.25 -5.00 21.05
CA ARG A 180 31.10 -5.13 19.60
C ARG A 180 29.85 -4.45 19.05
N PHE A 181 28.74 -4.47 19.79
CA PHE A 181 27.43 -3.98 19.34
C PHE A 181 26.78 -2.97 20.30
N PRO A 182 27.49 -1.91 20.73
CA PRO A 182 27.00 -1.01 21.78
C PRO A 182 25.65 -0.36 21.40
N ARG A 183 25.49 0.03 20.14
CA ARG A 183 24.25 0.70 19.66
C ARG A 183 23.07 -0.24 19.48
N ILE A 184 23.30 -1.52 19.17
CA ILE A 184 22.22 -2.50 19.07
C ILE A 184 21.70 -2.84 20.46
N VAL A 185 22.60 -3.00 21.43
CA VAL A 185 22.23 -3.25 22.83
C VAL A 185 21.46 -2.05 23.38
N GLU A 186 21.95 -0.83 23.16
CA GLU A 186 21.25 0.42 23.53
C GLU A 186 19.86 0.51 22.90
N ALA A 187 19.74 0.14 21.62
CA ALA A 187 18.49 0.19 20.88
C ALA A 187 17.65 -1.10 20.95
N ALA A 188 17.97 -2.07 21.81
CA ALA A 188 17.31 -3.37 21.84
C ALA A 188 15.79 -3.27 22.05
N GLY A 189 15.34 -2.34 22.90
CA GLY A 189 13.92 -2.03 23.08
C GLY A 189 13.27 -1.48 21.80
N PRO A 190 13.70 -0.32 21.29
CA PRO A 190 13.16 0.24 20.04
C PRO A 190 13.22 -0.70 18.83
N LEU A 191 14.31 -1.44 18.64
CA LEU A 191 14.49 -2.38 17.52
C LEU A 191 13.60 -3.61 17.60
N SER A 192 13.10 -3.96 18.78
CA SER A 192 12.19 -5.09 18.98
C SER A 192 10.73 -4.67 19.08
N ARG A 193 10.43 -3.36 19.17
CA ARG A 193 9.07 -2.85 19.36
C ARG A 193 8.19 -3.17 18.17
N CYS A 194 7.05 -3.82 18.41
CA CYS A 194 6.07 -4.16 17.37
C CYS A 194 4.60 -4.05 17.80
N ASP A 195 4.36 -3.51 18.98
CA ASP A 195 3.05 -3.39 19.61
C ASP A 195 2.33 -2.07 19.28
N ASP A 196 2.95 -1.19 18.50
CA ASP A 196 2.40 0.13 18.13
C ASP A 196 2.56 0.43 16.62
N PRO A 197 1.67 -0.11 15.77
CA PRO A 197 1.68 0.15 14.33
C PRO A 197 1.38 1.60 13.96
N GLU A 198 0.58 2.31 14.78
CA GLU A 198 0.23 3.71 14.54
C GLU A 198 1.44 4.62 14.72
N ALA A 199 2.22 4.43 15.79
CA ALA A 199 3.46 5.19 15.98
C ALA A 199 4.51 4.88 14.89
N TYR A 200 4.56 3.65 14.38
CA TYR A 200 5.42 3.30 13.25
C TYR A 200 5.04 4.09 11.99
N ASP A 201 3.75 4.15 11.67
CA ASP A 201 3.24 4.90 10.53
C ASP A 201 3.44 6.40 10.69
N GLU A 202 3.13 6.94 11.87
CA GLU A 202 3.33 8.36 12.18
C GLU A 202 4.80 8.77 11.99
N PHE A 203 5.73 7.95 12.49
CA PHE A 203 7.16 8.19 12.34
C PHE A 203 7.59 8.16 10.87
N GLY A 204 7.17 7.14 10.12
CA GLY A 204 7.48 6.99 8.70
C GLY A 204 6.95 8.15 7.85
N LEU A 205 5.68 8.51 8.04
CA LEU A 205 5.05 9.62 7.34
C LEU A 205 5.67 10.96 7.72
N SER A 206 6.03 11.17 8.99
CA SER A 206 6.70 12.39 9.45
C SER A 206 8.07 12.57 8.79
N LEU A 207 8.86 11.48 8.64
CA LEU A 207 10.13 11.52 7.93
C LEU A 207 9.96 11.91 6.46
N LEU A 208 8.97 11.33 5.77
CA LEU A 208 8.66 11.66 4.38
C LEU A 208 8.26 13.13 4.24
N LEU A 209 7.32 13.59 5.07
CA LEU A 209 6.81 14.96 5.04
C LEU A 209 7.91 15.98 5.32
N ALA A 210 8.78 15.73 6.31
CA ALA A 210 9.92 16.60 6.60
C ALA A 210 10.88 16.74 5.40
N GLY A 211 11.08 15.66 4.63
CA GLY A 211 11.83 15.70 3.38
C GLY A 211 11.17 16.58 2.32
N VAL A 212 9.85 16.49 2.17
CA VAL A 212 9.09 17.33 1.23
C VAL A 212 9.09 18.80 1.66
N GLU A 213 8.91 19.09 2.95
CA GLU A 213 8.99 20.45 3.51
C GLU A 213 10.35 21.09 3.22
N ARG A 214 11.42 20.31 3.30
CA ARG A 214 12.78 20.75 2.97
C ARG A 214 12.93 21.11 1.48
N LEU A 215 12.28 20.37 0.60
CA LEU A 215 12.28 20.63 -0.85
C LEU A 215 11.40 21.84 -1.22
N ALA A 216 10.29 22.04 -0.50
CA ALA A 216 9.38 23.16 -0.66
C ALA A 216 9.94 24.48 -0.10
N ALA A 217 10.92 24.41 0.81
CA ALA A 217 11.54 25.59 1.38
C ALA A 217 12.25 26.42 0.30
N PRO A 218 12.10 27.76 0.30
CA PRO A 218 12.79 28.61 -0.65
C PRO A 218 14.31 28.43 -0.52
N PRO A 219 15.07 28.53 -1.62
CA PRO A 219 16.52 28.42 -1.57
C PRO A 219 17.07 29.44 -0.58
N ARG A 220 17.88 28.98 0.38
CA ARG A 220 18.57 29.87 1.32
C ARG A 220 19.41 30.84 0.49
N ARG A 221 19.01 32.12 0.45
CA ARG A 221 19.83 33.18 -0.12
C ARG A 221 21.17 33.15 0.61
N ARG A 222 22.25 32.89 -0.14
CA ARG A 222 23.63 33.10 0.32
C ARG A 222 23.94 34.59 0.33
#